data_AF-A0A7W1GWN9-F1
#
_entry.id   AF-A0A7W1GWN9-F1
#
_cell.length_a   1.000
_cell.length_b   1.000
_cell.length_c   1.000
_cell.angle_alpha   90.00
_cell.angle_beta   90.00
_cell.angle_gamma   90.00
#
_symmetry.space_group_name_H-M   'P 1'
#
loop_
_entity.id
_entity.type
_entity.pdbx_description
1 polymer ?
#
loop_
_entity_poly.entity_id
_entity_poly.type
_entity_poly.pdbx_seq_one_letter_code
_entity_poly.pdbx_strand_id
1 'polypeptide(L)'
;MGNGKDKTEEKKHQLLLDWKKAYIKALIDALKPSGDVLEVGFSLGDAANYIQSFQPKTHTIIEWDPEVAKEAKKWASKFKNVKIIEDSWQNALPSLGVFNSIFFSDYPFVNEMEIVNCPTNDEVDKIIEDANETLNMFEDHLSKMNIEYTDQDIENFYQKIGKDNLKDLFSFFQSLKDHGLITEKQYNESIKKYNLKEETQKETSGKTQKQEDPMLAFLEKCLSKHMRKGSRFSCYLYDNTSKYSDAKFFDSIINNSNYDFYENLISLNVPGFSDYFKSDEALVLVVEKFA
;
A
#
# COMPACT_ATOMS: atom_id res chain seq x y z
N MET A 1 -10.01 -21.86 31.74
CA MET A 1 -10.19 -20.56 31.06
C MET A 1 -9.37 -20.62 29.77
N GLY A 2 -9.99 -20.90 28.62
CA GLY A 2 -9.23 -21.16 27.37
C GLY A 2 -9.97 -20.96 26.04
N ASN A 3 -11.29 -20.72 26.03
CA ASN A 3 -12.09 -20.74 24.79
C ASN A 3 -12.55 -19.35 24.29
N GLY A 4 -12.09 -18.25 24.89
CA GLY A 4 -12.57 -16.90 24.59
C GLY A 4 -11.74 -16.13 23.55
N LYS A 5 -10.41 -16.36 23.52
CA LYS A 5 -9.51 -15.70 22.56
C LYS A 5 -9.70 -16.23 21.14
N ASP A 6 -9.84 -17.55 21.01
CA ASP A 6 -10.00 -18.24 19.72
C ASP A 6 -11.23 -17.75 18.93
N LYS A 7 -12.37 -17.63 19.61
CA LYS A 7 -13.63 -17.13 19.03
C LYS A 7 -13.58 -15.67 18.59
N THR A 8 -12.72 -14.86 19.20
CA THR A 8 -12.61 -13.44 18.87
C THR A 8 -11.80 -13.25 17.59
N GLU A 9 -10.72 -14.02 17.44
CA GLU A 9 -9.89 -14.00 16.23
C GLU A 9 -10.63 -14.59 15.02
N GLU A 10 -11.38 -15.68 15.19
CA GLU A 10 -12.28 -16.21 14.15
C GLU A 10 -13.29 -15.15 13.67
N LYS A 11 -13.87 -14.37 14.61
CA LYS A 11 -14.83 -13.32 14.28
C LYS A 11 -14.17 -12.16 13.53
N LYS A 12 -13.00 -11.69 13.97
CA LYS A 12 -12.22 -10.65 13.27
C LYS A 12 -11.88 -11.08 11.85
N HIS A 13 -11.44 -12.33 11.68
CA HIS A 13 -11.12 -12.88 10.37
C HIS A 13 -12.34 -12.90 9.45
N GLN A 14 -13.51 -13.35 9.94
CA GLN A 14 -14.74 -13.33 9.15
C GLN A 14 -15.15 -11.92 8.74
N LEU A 15 -15.08 -10.95 9.67
CA LEU A 15 -15.38 -9.54 9.38
C LEU A 15 -14.44 -8.96 8.32
N LEU A 16 -13.16 -9.31 8.35
CA LEU A 16 -12.20 -8.92 7.33
C LEU A 16 -12.53 -9.51 5.95
N LEU A 17 -12.91 -10.78 5.89
CA LEU A 17 -13.35 -11.40 4.64
C LEU A 17 -14.61 -10.74 4.08
N ASP A 18 -15.58 -10.39 4.93
CA ASP A 18 -16.80 -9.72 4.52
C ASP A 18 -16.52 -8.30 4.01
N TRP A 19 -15.62 -7.56 4.68
CA TRP A 19 -15.15 -6.26 4.23
C TRP A 19 -14.44 -6.33 2.88
N LYS A 20 -13.53 -7.29 2.68
CA LYS A 20 -12.85 -7.48 1.39
C LYS A 20 -13.82 -7.79 0.26
N LYS A 21 -14.81 -8.64 0.51
CA LYS A 21 -15.87 -8.94 -0.47
C LYS A 21 -16.68 -7.70 -0.80
N ALA A 22 -17.02 -6.87 0.17
CA ALA A 22 -17.69 -5.59 -0.06
C ALA A 22 -16.80 -4.64 -0.89
N TYR A 23 -15.51 -4.59 -0.59
CA TYR A 23 -14.57 -3.74 -1.33
C TYR A 23 -14.40 -4.18 -2.79
N ILE A 24 -14.17 -5.47 -3.03
CA ILE A 24 -14.09 -6.05 -4.38
C ILE A 24 -15.35 -5.72 -5.18
N LYS A 25 -16.54 -5.82 -4.58
CA LYS A 25 -17.79 -5.45 -5.24
C LYS A 25 -17.80 -3.97 -5.61
N ALA A 26 -17.45 -3.08 -4.70
CA ALA A 26 -17.42 -1.65 -4.98
C ALA A 26 -16.43 -1.27 -6.10
N LEU A 27 -15.26 -1.91 -6.14
CA LEU A 27 -14.27 -1.72 -7.20
C LEU A 27 -14.80 -2.16 -8.58
N ILE A 28 -15.51 -3.29 -8.62
CA ILE A 28 -16.10 -3.84 -9.84
C ILE A 28 -17.33 -3.01 -10.26
N ASP A 29 -18.16 -2.56 -9.33
CA ASP A 29 -19.28 -1.65 -9.60
C ASP A 29 -18.80 -0.33 -10.21
N ALA A 30 -17.67 0.21 -9.73
CA ALA A 30 -17.04 1.37 -10.32
C ALA A 30 -16.47 1.09 -11.71
N LEU A 31 -15.86 -0.09 -11.91
CA LEU A 31 -15.32 -0.53 -13.20
C LEU A 31 -16.41 -0.66 -14.28
N LYS A 32 -17.61 -1.15 -13.91
CA LYS A 32 -18.72 -1.49 -14.81
C LYS A 32 -18.27 -2.41 -15.96
N PRO A 33 -17.87 -3.66 -15.65
CA PRO A 33 -17.31 -4.58 -16.64
C PRO A 33 -18.23 -4.75 -17.84
N SER A 34 -17.67 -4.65 -19.04
CA SER A 34 -18.40 -4.88 -20.29
C SER A 34 -17.45 -5.33 -21.40
N GLY A 35 -17.98 -5.91 -22.48
CA GLY A 35 -17.17 -6.33 -23.61
C GLY A 35 -16.13 -7.39 -23.25
N ASP A 36 -14.91 -7.23 -23.75
CA ASP A 36 -13.80 -8.14 -23.45
C ASP A 36 -13.12 -7.71 -22.14
N VAL A 37 -13.12 -8.58 -21.12
CA VAL A 37 -12.64 -8.26 -19.77
C VAL A 37 -11.35 -9.03 -19.45
N LEU A 38 -10.37 -8.33 -18.88
CA LEU A 38 -9.16 -8.90 -18.28
C LEU A 38 -9.22 -8.78 -16.76
N GLU A 39 -9.00 -9.88 -16.05
CA GLU A 39 -8.79 -9.96 -14.61
C GLU A 39 -7.37 -10.48 -14.34
N VAL A 40 -6.65 -9.86 -13.41
CA VAL A 40 -5.36 -10.35 -12.90
C VAL A 40 -5.53 -10.69 -11.43
N GLY A 41 -5.26 -11.95 -11.07
CA GLY A 41 -5.46 -12.53 -9.74
C GLY A 41 -6.88 -13.07 -9.57
N PHE A 42 -7.03 -14.39 -9.62
CA PHE A 42 -8.29 -15.10 -9.38
C PHE A 42 -8.59 -15.21 -7.88
N SER A 43 -7.57 -15.51 -7.07
CA SER A 43 -7.71 -15.72 -5.62
C SER A 43 -8.84 -16.72 -5.29
N LEU A 44 -9.84 -16.32 -4.49
CA LEU A 44 -11.01 -17.13 -4.13
C LEU A 44 -12.16 -17.04 -5.15
N GLY A 45 -12.00 -16.27 -6.23
CA GLY A 45 -12.99 -16.11 -7.29
C GLY A 45 -14.13 -15.14 -6.97
N ASP A 46 -14.05 -14.35 -5.89
CA ASP A 46 -15.07 -13.35 -5.55
C ASP A 46 -15.21 -12.29 -6.67
N ALA A 47 -14.07 -11.76 -7.15
CA ALA A 47 -14.03 -10.82 -8.26
C ALA A 47 -14.54 -11.47 -9.54
N ALA A 48 -14.02 -12.64 -9.89
CA ALA A 48 -14.43 -13.39 -11.07
C ALA A 48 -15.93 -13.70 -11.13
N ASN A 49 -16.52 -14.13 -10.02
CA ASN A 49 -17.96 -14.37 -9.89
C ASN A 49 -18.74 -13.08 -10.12
N TYR A 50 -18.31 -11.98 -9.51
CA TYR A 50 -19.05 -10.73 -9.60
C TYR A 50 -18.91 -10.08 -10.98
N ILE A 51 -17.74 -10.11 -11.60
CA ILE A 51 -17.54 -9.71 -13.00
C ILE A 51 -18.44 -10.52 -13.93
N GLN A 52 -18.53 -11.86 -13.75
CA GLN A 52 -19.43 -12.69 -14.57
C GLN A 52 -20.91 -12.31 -14.43
N SER A 53 -21.33 -11.73 -13.30
CA SER A 53 -22.71 -11.25 -13.12
C SER A 53 -23.07 -10.08 -14.06
N PHE A 54 -22.08 -9.33 -14.55
CA PHE A 54 -22.25 -8.29 -15.58
C PHE A 54 -22.32 -8.85 -17.01
N GLN A 55 -22.21 -10.17 -17.19
CA GLN A 55 -22.32 -10.86 -18.48
C GLN A 55 -21.34 -10.33 -19.54
N PRO A 56 -20.01 -10.33 -19.28
CA PRO A 56 -19.03 -9.86 -20.25
C PRO A 56 -19.00 -10.77 -21.48
N LYS A 57 -18.61 -10.20 -22.63
CA LYS A 57 -18.47 -10.93 -23.90
C LYS A 57 -17.39 -12.01 -23.79
N THR A 58 -16.25 -11.66 -23.24
CA THR A 58 -15.17 -12.60 -22.89
C THR A 58 -14.58 -12.21 -21.53
N HIS A 59 -14.07 -13.20 -20.81
CA HIS A 59 -13.44 -12.98 -19.51
C HIS A 59 -12.14 -13.77 -19.43
N THR A 60 -11.02 -13.06 -19.56
CA THR A 60 -9.68 -13.63 -19.46
C THR A 60 -9.15 -13.37 -18.06
N ILE A 61 -8.73 -14.42 -17.37
CA ILE A 61 -8.15 -14.32 -16.02
C ILE A 61 -6.71 -14.81 -16.09
N ILE A 62 -5.78 -13.99 -15.62
CA ILE A 62 -4.39 -14.37 -15.42
C ILE A 62 -4.21 -14.72 -13.95
N GLU A 63 -3.72 -15.91 -13.66
CA GLU A 63 -3.41 -16.39 -12.31
C GLU A 63 -2.02 -17.03 -12.32
N TRP A 64 -1.13 -16.54 -11.46
CA TRP A 64 0.27 -16.98 -11.46
C TRP A 64 0.47 -18.20 -10.56
N ASP A 65 -0.35 -18.36 -9.51
CA ASP A 65 -0.24 -19.48 -8.58
C ASP A 65 -0.85 -20.75 -9.21
N PRO A 66 -0.08 -21.83 -9.43
CA PRO A 66 -0.59 -23.04 -10.09
C PRO A 66 -1.73 -23.74 -9.34
N GLU A 67 -1.76 -23.68 -8.01
CA GLU A 67 -2.82 -24.27 -7.20
C GLU A 67 -4.11 -23.47 -7.34
N VAL A 68 -4.02 -22.14 -7.25
CA VAL A 68 -5.16 -21.24 -7.48
C VAL A 68 -5.65 -21.34 -8.92
N ALA A 69 -4.75 -21.40 -9.90
CA ALA A 69 -5.09 -21.54 -11.32
C ALA A 69 -5.84 -22.86 -11.61
N LYS A 70 -5.53 -23.94 -10.89
CA LYS A 70 -6.26 -25.21 -10.98
C LYS A 70 -7.71 -25.05 -10.51
N GLU A 71 -7.94 -24.36 -9.39
CA GLU A 71 -9.29 -24.05 -8.92
C GLU A 71 -10.01 -23.07 -9.86
N ALA A 72 -9.31 -22.07 -10.38
CA ALA A 72 -9.82 -21.16 -11.41
C ALA A 72 -10.28 -21.91 -12.66
N LYS A 73 -9.52 -22.90 -13.13
CA LYS A 73 -9.89 -23.75 -14.29
C LYS A 73 -11.15 -24.58 -14.01
N LYS A 74 -11.27 -25.15 -12.80
CA LYS A 74 -12.50 -25.87 -12.39
C LYS A 74 -13.70 -24.92 -12.37
N TRP A 75 -13.54 -23.73 -11.80
CA TRP A 75 -14.57 -22.70 -11.81
C TRP A 75 -14.96 -22.28 -13.24
N ALA A 76 -13.96 -22.02 -14.09
CA ALA A 76 -14.14 -21.59 -15.47
C ALA A 76 -14.89 -22.62 -16.34
N SER A 77 -14.79 -23.91 -16.03
CA SER A 77 -15.49 -24.98 -16.77
C SER A 77 -17.02 -24.83 -16.83
N LYS A 78 -17.59 -24.00 -15.93
CA LYS A 78 -19.02 -23.67 -15.89
C LYS A 78 -19.43 -22.62 -16.93
N PHE A 79 -18.45 -21.94 -17.54
CA PHE A 79 -18.65 -20.79 -18.42
C PHE A 79 -18.00 -21.02 -19.78
N LYS A 80 -18.68 -20.61 -20.86
CA LYS A 80 -18.15 -20.74 -22.23
C LYS A 80 -17.27 -19.57 -22.67
N ASN A 81 -17.39 -18.43 -21.99
CA ASN A 81 -16.75 -17.15 -22.29
C ASN A 81 -15.51 -16.88 -21.40
N VAL A 82 -15.13 -17.81 -20.53
CA VAL A 82 -14.01 -17.65 -19.59
C VAL A 82 -12.76 -18.37 -20.09
N LYS A 83 -11.61 -17.70 -20.00
CA LYS A 83 -10.29 -18.27 -20.29
C LYS A 83 -9.36 -18.03 -19.10
N ILE A 84 -8.76 -19.09 -18.58
CA ILE A 84 -7.71 -19.02 -17.54
C ILE A 84 -6.33 -19.11 -18.21
N ILE A 85 -5.43 -18.23 -17.81
CA ILE A 85 -4.02 -18.22 -18.19
C ILE A 85 -3.21 -18.42 -16.91
N GLU A 86 -2.57 -19.58 -16.80
CA GLU A 86 -1.67 -19.92 -15.69
C GLU A 86 -0.28 -19.38 -15.99
N ASP A 87 -0.02 -18.12 -15.62
CA ASP A 87 1.26 -17.43 -15.78
C ASP A 87 1.26 -16.13 -14.97
N SER A 88 2.43 -15.52 -14.82
CA SER A 88 2.53 -14.13 -14.37
C SER A 88 1.95 -13.18 -15.42
N TRP A 89 1.39 -12.04 -14.99
CA TRP A 89 0.90 -11.05 -15.95
C TRP A 89 2.01 -10.50 -16.83
N GLN A 90 3.25 -10.44 -16.34
CA GLN A 90 4.42 -9.96 -17.08
C GLN A 90 4.67 -10.81 -18.33
N ASN A 91 4.49 -12.13 -18.22
CA ASN A 91 4.67 -13.07 -19.32
C ASN A 91 3.41 -13.20 -20.19
N ALA A 92 2.23 -13.23 -19.57
CA ALA A 92 0.98 -13.42 -20.28
C ALA A 92 0.61 -12.17 -21.11
N LEU A 93 0.64 -10.98 -20.49
CA LEU A 93 0.11 -9.73 -21.04
C LEU A 93 0.63 -9.42 -22.47
N PRO A 94 1.93 -9.54 -22.80
CA PRO A 94 2.43 -9.29 -24.15
C PRO A 94 1.79 -10.13 -25.27
N SER A 95 1.20 -11.28 -24.94
CA SER A 95 0.53 -12.17 -25.90
C SER A 95 -0.98 -11.90 -26.04
N LEU A 96 -1.53 -10.98 -25.23
CA LEU A 96 -2.97 -10.71 -25.17
C LEU A 96 -3.40 -9.55 -26.08
N GLY A 97 -4.70 -9.52 -26.36
CA GLY A 97 -5.33 -8.49 -27.17
C GLY A 97 -5.71 -7.25 -26.36
N VAL A 98 -6.70 -6.52 -26.87
CA VAL A 98 -7.26 -5.30 -26.26
C VAL A 98 -8.53 -5.63 -25.50
N PHE A 99 -8.70 -5.03 -24.33
CA PHE A 99 -9.82 -5.24 -23.43
C PHE A 99 -10.63 -3.96 -23.23
N ASN A 100 -11.94 -4.09 -23.00
CA ASN A 100 -12.83 -3.00 -22.63
C ASN A 100 -12.78 -2.70 -21.14
N SER A 101 -12.59 -3.72 -20.31
CA SER A 101 -12.49 -3.54 -18.86
C SER A 101 -11.33 -4.36 -18.32
N ILE A 102 -10.54 -3.78 -17.44
CA ILE A 102 -9.39 -4.44 -16.82
C ILE A 102 -9.51 -4.29 -15.30
N PHE A 103 -9.51 -5.41 -14.59
CA PHE A 103 -9.45 -5.45 -13.13
C PHE A 103 -8.12 -6.05 -12.68
N PHE A 104 -7.37 -5.32 -11.86
CA PHE A 104 -6.05 -5.76 -11.39
C PHE A 104 -6.04 -6.01 -9.88
N SER A 105 -5.70 -7.24 -9.50
CA SER A 105 -5.63 -7.71 -8.12
C SER A 105 -4.48 -8.73 -7.94
N ASP A 106 -3.26 -8.35 -8.34
CA ASP A 106 -2.05 -9.21 -8.33
C ASP A 106 -1.39 -9.34 -6.94
N TYR A 107 -2.20 -9.48 -5.90
CA TYR A 107 -1.75 -9.31 -4.53
C TYR A 107 -1.83 -10.62 -3.74
N PRO A 108 -0.72 -11.06 -3.10
CA PRO A 108 -0.66 -12.37 -2.48
C PRO A 108 -1.57 -12.49 -1.26
N PHE A 109 -2.18 -13.67 -1.12
CA PHE A 109 -3.07 -14.05 -0.02
C PHE A 109 -2.37 -14.04 1.36
N VAL A 110 -1.04 -13.98 1.42
CA VAL A 110 -0.29 -14.09 2.69
C VAL A 110 -0.51 -12.88 3.62
N ASN A 111 -0.92 -11.73 3.08
CA ASN A 111 -1.19 -10.52 3.86
C ASN A 111 -2.43 -10.64 4.78
N GLU A 112 -3.22 -11.71 4.70
CA GLU A 112 -4.42 -11.88 5.54
C GLU A 112 -4.11 -12.09 7.01
N MET A 113 -3.05 -12.85 7.31
CA MET A 113 -2.63 -13.09 8.70
C MET A 113 -2.01 -11.83 9.34
N GLU A 114 -1.39 -10.96 8.55
CA GLU A 114 -0.84 -9.69 9.06
C GLU A 114 -1.93 -8.69 9.44
N ILE A 115 -3.05 -8.66 8.69
CA ILE A 115 -4.19 -7.75 8.99
C ILE A 115 -5.00 -8.25 10.21
N VAL A 116 -5.17 -9.57 10.37
CA VAL A 116 -5.83 -10.13 11.58
C VAL A 116 -5.01 -9.88 12.84
N ASN A 117 -3.68 -9.88 12.73
CA ASN A 117 -2.77 -9.55 13.81
C ASN A 117 -2.59 -8.02 14.03
N CYS A 118 -3.34 -7.18 13.31
CA CYS A 118 -3.28 -5.74 13.52
C CYS A 118 -3.87 -5.40 14.90
N PRO A 119 -3.11 -4.75 15.80
CA PRO A 119 -3.60 -4.41 17.12
C PRO A 119 -4.86 -3.53 17.02
N THR A 120 -5.83 -3.82 17.88
CA THR A 120 -7.06 -3.03 18.04
C THR A 120 -6.74 -1.59 18.45
N ASN A 121 -7.72 -0.68 18.37
CA ASN A 121 -7.52 0.71 18.81
C ASN A 121 -7.03 0.80 20.25
N ASP A 122 -7.65 0.07 21.17
CA ASP A 122 -7.24 0.03 22.57
C ASP A 122 -5.82 -0.54 22.74
N GLU A 123 -5.43 -1.52 21.92
CA GLU A 123 -4.07 -2.06 21.93
C GLU A 123 -3.05 -1.08 21.34
N VAL A 124 -3.41 -0.34 20.29
CA VAL A 124 -2.56 0.70 19.69
C VAL A 124 -2.41 1.89 20.63
N ASP A 125 -3.50 2.37 21.21
CA ASP A 125 -3.49 3.49 22.16
C ASP A 125 -2.65 3.12 23.38
N LYS A 126 -2.77 1.88 23.86
CA LYS A 126 -1.92 1.36 24.93
C LYS A 126 -0.45 1.24 24.52
N ILE A 127 -0.15 0.77 23.31
CA ILE A 127 1.24 0.74 22.80
C ILE A 127 1.81 2.15 22.72
N ILE A 128 1.02 3.14 22.29
CA ILE A 128 1.42 4.55 22.23
C ILE A 128 1.62 5.11 23.64
N GLU A 129 0.73 4.80 24.58
CA GLU A 129 0.83 5.20 25.99
C GLU A 129 2.08 4.59 26.64
N ASP A 130 2.30 3.28 26.52
CA ASP A 130 3.48 2.57 27.01
C ASP A 130 4.78 3.11 26.37
N ALA A 131 4.75 3.43 25.07
CA ALA A 131 5.89 4.04 24.38
C ALA A 131 6.17 5.45 24.88
N ASN A 132 5.14 6.28 25.08
CA ASN A 132 5.27 7.63 25.63
C ASN A 132 5.74 7.60 27.09
N GLU A 133 5.23 6.69 27.91
CA GLU A 133 5.73 6.50 29.28
C GLU A 133 7.21 6.09 29.28
N THR A 134 7.59 5.16 28.40
CA THR A 134 8.98 4.73 28.26
C THR A 134 9.88 5.88 27.81
N LEU A 135 9.44 6.67 26.82
CA LEU A 135 10.17 7.85 26.35
C LEU A 135 10.30 8.90 27.45
N ASN A 136 9.23 9.20 28.17
CA ASN A 136 9.25 10.14 29.30
C ASN A 136 10.18 9.66 30.42
N MET A 137 10.19 8.35 30.72
CA MET A 137 11.13 7.76 31.68
C MET A 137 12.57 7.89 31.20
N PHE A 138 12.83 7.68 29.91
CA PHE A 138 14.16 7.86 29.31
C PHE A 138 14.59 9.33 29.34
N GLU A 139 13.72 10.27 28.97
CA GLU A 139 13.99 11.71 29.01
C GLU A 139 14.21 12.23 30.42
N ASP A 140 13.44 11.76 31.41
CA ASP A 140 13.62 12.06 32.83
C ASP A 140 14.96 11.47 33.34
N HIS A 141 15.34 10.27 32.89
CA HIS A 141 16.65 9.70 33.21
C HIS A 141 17.81 10.48 32.57
N LEU A 142 17.66 10.88 31.31
CA LEU A 142 18.67 11.64 30.57
C LEU A 142 18.82 13.06 31.11
N SER A 143 17.73 13.74 31.48
CA SER A 143 17.77 15.08 32.07
C SER A 143 18.38 15.10 33.47
N LYS A 144 18.33 13.97 34.20
CA LYS A 144 19.03 13.77 35.49
C LYS A 144 20.49 13.40 35.32
N MET A 145 20.89 12.96 34.12
CA MET A 145 22.28 12.71 33.79
C MET A 145 22.91 14.00 33.28
N ASN A 146 23.87 14.55 34.01
CA ASN A 146 24.68 15.68 33.53
C ASN A 146 25.72 15.17 32.52
N ILE A 147 25.26 14.73 31.35
CA ILE A 147 26.11 14.26 30.25
C ILE A 147 26.38 15.44 29.32
N GLU A 148 27.57 16.00 29.43
CA GLU A 148 28.15 16.81 28.37
C GLU A 148 28.92 15.86 27.45
N TYR A 149 28.50 15.76 26.18
CA TYR A 149 29.22 14.94 25.22
C TYR A 149 30.56 15.57 24.87
N THR A 150 31.63 14.79 24.96
CA THR A 150 32.96 15.24 24.53
C THR A 150 33.06 15.21 23.00
N ASP A 151 34.06 15.90 22.45
CA ASP A 151 34.36 15.85 21.01
C ASP A 151 34.60 14.41 20.51
N GLN A 152 35.13 13.55 21.39
CA GLN A 152 35.35 12.14 21.09
C GLN A 152 34.04 11.35 21.05
N ASP A 153 33.06 11.68 21.90
CA ASP A 153 31.74 11.05 21.89
C ASP A 153 30.96 11.40 20.63
N ILE A 154 31.03 12.67 20.22
CA ILE A 154 30.45 13.17 18.95
C ILE A 154 31.09 12.45 17.76
N GLU A 155 32.42 12.32 17.74
CA GLU A 155 33.13 11.59 16.69
C GLU A 155 32.74 10.11 16.68
N ASN A 156 32.70 9.46 17.85
CA ASN A 156 32.32 8.06 17.98
C ASN A 156 30.88 7.81 17.48
N PHE A 157 29.94 8.70 17.81
CA PHE A 157 28.57 8.65 17.35
C PHE A 157 28.50 8.77 15.81
N TYR A 158 29.19 9.75 15.25
CA TYR A 158 29.25 9.95 13.80
C TYR A 158 29.81 8.72 13.07
N GLN A 159 30.91 8.16 13.57
CA GLN A 159 31.58 7.01 12.95
C GLN A 159 30.73 5.73 13.00
N LYS A 160 29.94 5.54 14.06
CA LYS A 160 29.12 4.33 14.26
C LYS A 160 27.76 4.39 13.58
N ILE A 161 27.10 5.55 13.58
CA ILE A 161 25.68 5.66 13.20
C ILE A 161 25.44 6.83 12.24
N GLY A 162 26.18 7.93 12.38
CA GLY A 162 25.96 9.15 11.61
C GLY A 162 26.29 9.04 10.11
N LYS A 163 27.26 8.20 9.73
CA LYS A 163 27.66 8.01 8.31
C LYS A 163 26.51 7.55 7.41
N ASP A 164 25.63 6.70 7.92
CA ASP A 164 24.54 6.11 7.15
C ASP A 164 23.24 6.93 7.23
N ASN A 165 23.20 7.97 8.09
CA ASN A 165 22.00 8.74 8.42
C ASN A 165 22.25 10.26 8.35
N LEU A 166 22.93 10.72 7.29
CA LEU A 166 23.34 12.13 7.15
C LEU A 166 22.16 13.13 7.11
N LYS A 167 20.96 12.69 6.72
CA LYS A 167 19.75 13.54 6.60
C LYS A 167 19.20 13.98 7.95
N ASP A 168 19.17 13.06 8.91
CA ASP A 168 18.60 13.32 10.25
C ASP A 168 19.64 13.88 11.24
N LEU A 169 20.91 13.89 10.83
CA LEU A 169 22.03 14.26 11.69
C LEU A 169 22.05 15.78 12.01
N PHE A 170 21.52 16.62 11.13
CA PHE A 170 21.42 18.06 11.37
C PHE A 170 20.44 18.37 12.52
N SER A 171 19.21 17.85 12.44
CA SER A 171 18.17 18.04 13.46
C SER A 171 18.54 17.37 14.78
N PHE A 172 19.24 16.23 14.73
CA PHE A 172 19.79 15.59 15.91
C PHE A 172 20.80 16.47 16.66
N PHE A 173 21.83 17.02 15.98
CA PHE A 173 22.79 17.91 16.63
C PHE A 173 22.15 19.22 17.10
N GLN A 174 21.14 19.72 16.39
CA GLN A 174 20.35 20.86 16.84
C GLN A 174 19.65 20.56 18.17
N SER A 175 19.00 19.40 18.28
CA SER A 175 18.36 18.95 19.53
C SER A 175 19.37 18.83 20.67
N LEU A 176 20.55 18.24 20.43
CA LEU A 176 21.61 18.15 21.46
C LEU A 176 22.08 19.54 21.93
N LYS A 177 22.16 20.52 21.03
CA LYS A 177 22.50 21.91 21.37
C LYS A 177 21.39 22.55 22.21
N ASP A 178 20.13 22.41 21.79
CA ASP A 178 18.99 23.04 22.45
C ASP A 178 18.76 22.51 23.88
N HIS A 179 19.14 21.25 24.12
CA HIS A 179 19.12 20.62 25.44
C HIS A 179 20.41 20.83 26.26
N GLY A 180 21.38 21.59 25.73
CA GLY A 180 22.64 21.88 26.43
C GLY A 180 23.60 20.70 26.56
N LEU A 181 23.40 19.61 25.81
CA LEU A 181 24.22 18.40 25.86
C LEU A 181 25.51 18.52 25.04
N ILE A 182 25.55 19.46 24.10
CA ILE A 182 26.75 19.91 23.39
C ILE A 182 26.82 21.43 23.37
N THR A 183 28.03 21.97 23.35
CA THR A 183 28.24 23.42 23.26
C THR A 183 27.92 23.95 21.86
N GLU A 184 27.63 25.24 21.76
CA GLU A 184 27.46 25.92 20.47
C GLU A 184 28.69 25.79 19.56
N LYS A 185 29.90 25.74 20.16
CA LYS A 185 31.14 25.47 19.44
C LYS A 185 31.15 24.07 18.82
N GLN A 186 30.83 23.05 19.60
CA GLN A 186 30.78 21.65 19.14
C GLN A 186 29.73 21.42 18.06
N TYR A 187 28.56 22.06 18.20
CA TYR A 187 27.54 22.07 17.17
C TYR A 187 28.09 22.66 15.86
N ASN A 188 28.61 23.89 15.89
CA ASN A 188 29.11 24.57 14.70
C ASN A 188 30.26 23.80 14.02
N GLU A 189 31.16 23.22 14.81
CA GLU A 189 32.26 22.38 14.32
C GLU A 189 31.73 21.09 13.66
N SER A 190 30.72 20.44 14.24
CA SER A 190 30.11 19.22 13.68
C SER A 190 29.37 19.49 12.37
N ILE A 191 28.55 20.56 12.32
CA ILE A 191 27.85 20.98 11.09
C ILE A 191 28.86 21.22 9.97
N LYS A 192 29.97 21.92 10.26
CA LYS A 192 31.02 22.22 9.28
C LYS A 192 31.82 20.97 8.88
N LYS A 193 32.24 20.16 9.84
CA LYS A 193 33.11 18.99 9.65
C LYS A 193 32.42 17.90 8.83
N TYR A 194 31.13 17.69 9.05
CA TYR A 194 30.34 16.67 8.35
C TYR A 194 29.51 17.23 7.19
N ASN A 195 29.67 18.53 6.86
CA ASN A 195 28.98 19.22 5.76
C ASN A 195 27.45 19.09 5.83
N LEU A 196 26.90 19.23 7.04
CA LEU A 196 25.47 19.14 7.31
C LEU A 196 24.80 20.47 6.94
N LYS A 197 23.58 20.40 6.40
CA LYS A 197 22.81 21.58 6.02
C LYS A 197 21.43 21.48 6.61
N GLU A 198 20.88 22.63 6.99
CA GLU A 198 19.46 22.76 7.31
C GLU A 198 18.66 22.41 6.06
N GLU A 199 17.91 21.31 6.10
CA GLU A 199 16.97 20.98 5.03
C GLU A 199 15.76 21.93 5.17
N THR A 200 15.77 23.04 4.41
CA THR A 200 14.50 23.69 4.05
C THR A 200 13.65 22.64 3.38
N GLN A 201 12.47 22.33 3.94
CA GLN A 201 11.50 21.36 3.43
C GLN A 201 11.44 21.37 1.89
N LYS A 202 12.22 20.47 1.29
CA LYS A 202 12.17 20.08 -0.11
C LYS A 202 12.42 18.58 -0.11
N GLU A 203 11.31 17.87 -0.21
CA GLU A 203 11.16 16.48 -0.62
C GLU A 203 12.49 15.78 -0.91
N THR A 204 12.99 15.07 0.08
CA THR A 204 14.13 14.19 -0.13
C THR A 204 13.68 13.01 -0.97
N SER A 205 13.93 13.09 -2.27
CA SER A 205 14.07 11.92 -3.14
C SER A 205 15.28 11.10 -2.67
N GLY A 206 15.08 10.30 -1.63
CA GLY A 206 15.97 9.20 -1.30
C GLY A 206 15.95 8.21 -2.44
N LYS A 207 17.12 7.96 -3.05
CA LYS A 207 17.35 6.79 -3.89
C LYS A 207 17.35 5.53 -3.00
N THR A 208 16.18 5.17 -2.49
CA THR A 208 15.84 3.77 -2.34
C THR A 208 15.76 3.23 -3.77
N GLN A 209 16.34 2.06 -4.07
CA GLN A 209 15.90 1.32 -5.26
C GLN A 209 14.41 1.02 -5.04
N LYS A 210 13.56 1.96 -5.46
CA LYS A 210 12.12 1.90 -5.27
C LYS A 210 11.69 0.74 -6.14
N GLN A 211 11.33 -0.38 -5.51
CA GLN A 211 10.60 -1.46 -6.16
C GLN A 211 9.49 -0.78 -6.97
N GLU A 212 9.53 -0.95 -8.30
CA GLU A 212 8.54 -0.33 -9.18
C GLU A 212 7.16 -0.76 -8.71
N ASP A 213 6.23 0.21 -8.60
CA ASP A 213 4.85 -0.09 -8.26
C ASP A 213 4.28 -1.02 -9.35
N PRO A 214 4.00 -2.30 -9.02
CA PRO A 214 3.54 -3.27 -10.00
C PRO A 214 2.21 -2.85 -10.62
N MET A 215 1.37 -2.11 -9.88
CA MET A 215 0.08 -1.63 -10.37
C MET A 215 0.29 -0.55 -11.45
N LEU A 216 1.10 0.47 -11.19
CA LEU A 216 1.38 1.51 -12.18
C LEU A 216 2.10 0.91 -13.42
N ALA A 217 3.07 0.02 -13.22
CA ALA A 217 3.77 -0.64 -14.32
C ALA A 217 2.84 -1.50 -15.19
N PHE A 218 1.88 -2.19 -14.58
CA PHE A 218 0.85 -2.93 -15.31
C PHE A 218 -0.09 -1.98 -16.07
N LEU A 219 -0.59 -0.94 -15.40
CA LEU A 219 -1.48 0.04 -15.99
C LEU A 219 -0.87 0.73 -17.21
N GLU A 220 0.39 1.14 -17.16
CA GLU A 220 1.08 1.78 -18.29
C GLU A 220 1.20 0.84 -19.52
N LYS A 221 1.44 -0.46 -19.29
CA LYS A 221 1.42 -1.47 -20.37
C LYS A 221 0.01 -1.64 -20.92
N CYS A 222 -1.01 -1.65 -20.07
CA CYS A 222 -2.40 -1.72 -20.50
C CYS A 222 -2.80 -0.50 -21.33
N LEU A 223 -2.52 0.71 -20.86
CA LEU A 223 -2.83 1.96 -21.56
C LEU A 223 -2.16 2.04 -22.93
N SER A 224 -0.94 1.53 -23.06
CA SER A 224 -0.19 1.57 -24.33
C SER A 224 -0.62 0.52 -25.35
N LYS A 225 -0.99 -0.70 -24.93
CA LYS A 225 -1.21 -1.83 -25.86
C LYS A 225 -2.52 -2.60 -25.69
N HIS A 226 -3.15 -2.55 -24.52
CA HIS A 226 -4.28 -3.41 -24.18
C HIS A 226 -5.58 -2.65 -23.87
N MET A 227 -5.57 -1.32 -23.98
CA MET A 227 -6.73 -0.45 -23.82
C MET A 227 -6.96 0.36 -25.09
N ARG A 228 -8.24 0.48 -25.48
CA ARG A 228 -8.74 1.34 -26.56
C ARG A 228 -9.52 2.50 -25.97
N LYS A 229 -9.92 3.45 -26.82
CA LYS A 229 -10.87 4.50 -26.41
C LYS A 229 -12.13 3.88 -25.78
N GLY A 230 -12.50 4.37 -24.60
CA GLY A 230 -13.60 3.87 -23.75
C GLY A 230 -13.24 2.63 -22.92
N SER A 231 -11.99 2.15 -22.97
CA SER A 231 -11.54 1.08 -22.05
C SER A 231 -11.37 1.64 -20.65
N ARG A 232 -11.75 0.84 -19.65
CA ARG A 232 -11.71 1.20 -18.23
C ARG A 232 -10.84 0.25 -17.44
N PHE A 233 -10.21 0.79 -16.39
CA PHE A 233 -9.34 0.07 -15.49
C PHE A 233 -9.74 0.38 -14.04
N SER A 234 -9.73 -0.64 -13.17
CA SER A 234 -9.88 -0.54 -11.73
C SER A 234 -8.96 -1.56 -11.07
N CYS A 235 -8.55 -1.34 -9.82
CA CYS A 235 -7.65 -2.23 -9.12
C CYS A 235 -7.94 -2.31 -7.62
N TYR A 236 -7.55 -3.41 -7.01
CA TYR A 236 -7.53 -3.55 -5.55
C TYR A 236 -6.38 -2.72 -4.98
N LEU A 237 -6.63 -1.95 -3.91
CA LEU A 237 -5.62 -1.18 -3.17
C LEU A 237 -5.51 -1.69 -1.73
N TYR A 238 -4.31 -1.61 -1.14
CA TYR A 238 -4.10 -2.02 0.25
C TYR A 238 -4.37 -0.93 1.27
N ASP A 239 -4.27 0.32 0.85
CA ASP A 239 -4.45 1.48 1.69
C ASP A 239 -5.31 2.52 0.96
N ASN A 240 -5.76 3.50 1.73
CA ASN A 240 -6.60 4.59 1.24
C ASN A 240 -5.77 5.80 0.80
N THR A 241 -4.48 5.62 0.47
CA THR A 241 -3.62 6.72 0.03
C THR A 241 -4.05 7.18 -1.35
N SER A 242 -4.53 8.43 -1.40
CA SER A 242 -4.91 9.14 -2.62
C SER A 242 -3.79 9.11 -3.67
N LYS A 243 -4.12 8.81 -4.91
CA LYS A 243 -3.17 8.86 -6.03
C LYS A 243 -2.83 10.28 -6.48
N TYR A 244 -3.58 11.30 -6.04
CA TYR A 244 -3.14 12.69 -6.19
C TYR A 244 -1.86 13.00 -5.41
N SER A 245 -1.56 12.22 -4.37
CA SER A 245 -0.33 12.36 -3.57
C SER A 245 0.87 11.59 -4.14
N ASP A 246 0.64 10.70 -5.12
CA ASP A 246 1.71 9.95 -5.79
C ASP A 246 2.19 10.73 -7.02
N ALA A 247 3.35 11.40 -6.90
CA ALA A 247 3.92 12.20 -7.98
C ALA A 247 4.10 11.43 -9.30
N LYS A 248 4.49 10.14 -9.26
CA LYS A 248 4.67 9.35 -10.49
C LYS A 248 3.33 9.03 -11.13
N PHE A 249 2.35 8.61 -10.32
CA PHE A 249 1.01 8.33 -10.83
C PHE A 249 0.35 9.61 -11.37
N PHE A 250 0.53 10.73 -10.66
CA PHE A 250 0.03 12.03 -11.07
C PHE A 250 0.56 12.43 -12.44
N ASP A 251 1.87 12.37 -12.64
CA ASP A 251 2.50 12.75 -13.91
C ASP A 251 2.15 11.81 -15.07
N SER A 252 2.17 10.48 -14.83
CA SER A 252 1.90 9.48 -15.88
C SER A 252 0.42 9.41 -16.28
N ILE A 253 -0.49 9.54 -15.31
CA ILE A 253 -1.91 9.24 -15.48
C ILE A 253 -2.78 10.49 -15.34
N ILE A 254 -2.72 11.18 -14.21
CA ILE A 254 -3.67 12.26 -13.87
C ILE A 254 -3.48 13.49 -14.76
N ASN A 255 -2.22 13.85 -15.06
CA ASN A 255 -1.88 15.00 -15.89
C ASN A 255 -1.92 14.69 -17.40
N ASN A 256 -2.30 13.47 -17.79
CA ASN A 256 -2.31 13.03 -19.18
C ASN A 256 -3.71 13.18 -19.80
N SER A 257 -3.86 14.10 -20.76
CA SER A 257 -5.14 14.41 -21.41
C SER A 257 -5.76 13.26 -22.22
N ASN A 258 -5.06 12.14 -22.39
CA ASN A 258 -5.61 10.96 -23.05
C ASN A 258 -6.42 10.07 -22.09
N TYR A 259 -6.35 10.32 -20.78
CA TYR A 259 -6.96 9.50 -19.75
C TYR A 259 -7.85 10.35 -18.86
N ASP A 260 -9.02 9.82 -18.51
CA ASP A 260 -9.83 10.33 -17.42
C ASP A 260 -9.52 9.51 -16.17
N PHE A 261 -9.17 10.20 -15.08
CA PHE A 261 -8.92 9.58 -13.78
C PHE A 261 -9.93 10.07 -12.76
N TYR A 262 -10.45 9.15 -11.97
CA TYR A 262 -11.20 9.49 -10.77
C TYR A 262 -10.88 8.53 -9.63
N GLU A 263 -10.89 9.06 -8.42
CA GLU A 263 -10.87 8.28 -7.19
C GLU A 263 -11.92 8.80 -6.22
N ASN A 264 -12.45 7.91 -5.38
CA ASN A 264 -13.42 8.25 -4.36
C ASN A 264 -13.21 7.37 -3.13
N LEU A 265 -13.23 8.00 -1.96
CA LEU A 265 -13.23 7.29 -0.69
C LEU A 265 -14.69 6.92 -0.34
N ILE A 266 -14.95 5.63 -0.12
CA ILE A 266 -16.30 5.13 0.17
C ILE A 266 -16.33 4.38 1.50
N SER A 267 -17.45 4.45 2.21
CA SER A 267 -17.69 3.64 3.41
C SER A 267 -18.41 2.34 3.04
N LEU A 268 -17.85 1.19 3.42
CA LEU A 268 -18.39 -0.13 3.06
C LEU A 268 -19.49 -0.63 4.02
N ASN A 269 -19.65 0.01 5.19
CA ASN A 269 -20.73 -0.24 6.15
C ASN A 269 -20.90 -1.73 6.54
N VAL A 270 -19.79 -2.46 6.70
CA VAL A 270 -19.83 -3.86 7.14
C VAL A 270 -20.23 -3.94 8.62
N PRO A 271 -21.37 -4.56 8.97
CA PRO A 271 -21.87 -4.56 10.35
C PRO A 271 -20.87 -5.16 11.34
N GLY A 272 -20.56 -4.41 12.40
CA GLY A 272 -19.61 -4.84 13.44
C GLY A 272 -18.14 -4.76 13.04
N PHE A 273 -17.81 -4.23 11.85
CA PHE A 273 -16.42 -4.06 11.42
C PHE A 273 -15.70 -2.95 12.21
N SER A 274 -16.37 -1.82 12.41
CA SER A 274 -15.85 -0.67 13.19
C SER A 274 -15.61 -0.98 14.67
N ASP A 275 -16.17 -2.08 15.17
CA ASP A 275 -15.94 -2.53 16.54
C ASP A 275 -14.51 -3.10 16.73
N TYR A 276 -13.85 -3.48 15.62
CA TYR A 276 -12.54 -4.14 15.64
C TYR A 276 -11.48 -3.44 14.79
N PHE A 277 -11.87 -2.63 13.81
CA PHE A 277 -10.97 -2.00 12.84
C PHE A 277 -11.15 -0.47 12.75
N LYS A 278 -10.06 0.25 12.46
CA LYS A 278 -9.96 1.72 12.51
C LYS A 278 -10.89 2.48 11.57
N SER A 279 -11.09 1.95 10.37
CA SER A 279 -11.90 2.60 9.34
C SER A 279 -12.58 1.54 8.51
N ASP A 280 -13.85 1.79 8.15
CA ASP A 280 -14.59 0.98 7.19
C ASP A 280 -14.49 1.52 5.76
N GLU A 281 -13.67 2.56 5.57
CA GLU A 281 -13.53 3.25 4.31
C GLU A 281 -12.56 2.53 3.38
N ALA A 282 -12.82 2.60 2.09
CA ALA A 282 -11.96 2.05 1.06
C ALA A 282 -11.84 3.04 -0.11
N LEU A 283 -10.63 3.21 -0.65
CA LEU A 283 -10.41 4.05 -1.82
C LEU A 283 -10.73 3.24 -3.09
N VAL A 284 -11.62 3.77 -3.93
CA VAL A 284 -11.94 3.22 -5.24
C VAL A 284 -11.41 4.15 -6.30
N LEU A 285 -10.59 3.64 -7.23
CA LEU A 285 -10.11 4.41 -8.37
C LEU A 285 -10.52 3.78 -9.68
N VAL A 286 -10.63 4.60 -10.72
CA VAL A 286 -10.78 4.15 -12.09
C VAL A 286 -10.02 5.06 -13.04
N VAL A 287 -9.46 4.44 -14.07
CA VAL A 287 -8.86 5.10 -15.22
C VAL A 287 -9.66 4.72 -16.46
N GLU A 288 -10.12 5.71 -17.22
CA GLU A 288 -10.74 5.50 -18.53
C GLU A 288 -9.83 6.08 -19.62
N LYS A 289 -9.59 5.31 -20.68
CA LYS A 289 -8.81 5.79 -21.83
C LYS A 289 -9.73 6.57 -22.75
N PHE A 290 -9.54 7.88 -22.83
CA PHE A 290 -10.36 8.79 -23.62
C PHE A 290 -9.90 8.92 -25.07
N ALA A 291 -8.59 8.83 -25.33
CA ALA A 291 -7.96 8.96 -26.65
C ALA A 291 -7.10 7.75 -27.03
#